data_AF-A0A348UJV3-F1
#
_entry.id   AF-A0A348UJV3-F1
#
_cell.length_a   1.000
_cell.length_b   1.000
_cell.length_c   1.000
_cell.angle_alpha   90.00
_cell.angle_beta   90.00
_cell.angle_gamma   90.00
#
_symmetry.space_group_name_H-M   'P 1'
#
loop_
_entity.id
_entity.type
_entity.pdbx_description
1 polymer ?
#
loop_
_entity_poly.entity_id
_entity_poly.type
_entity_poly.pdbx_seq_one_letter_code
_entity_poly.pdbx_strand_id
1 'polypeptide(L)' 'RLAAMAQAAGRSMDSLTVSIFGARADARTLDDYAAAGITRAILPLPPADRDTVWRALDRYQPLLDARGAQS' A
#
# COMPACT_ATOMS: atom_id res chain seq x y z
N ARG A 1 -16.06 -9.04 -8.77
CA ARG A 1 -17.21 -8.43 -8.04
C ARG A 1 -17.13 -6.90 -8.03
N LEU A 2 -16.03 -6.29 -7.57
CA LEU A 2 -15.87 -4.82 -7.56
C LEU A 2 -16.08 -4.17 -8.94
N ALA A 3 -15.50 -4.72 -10.01
CA ALA A 3 -15.66 -4.20 -11.37
C ALA A 3 -17.12 -4.15 -11.84
N ALA A 4 -17.90 -5.20 -11.55
CA ALA A 4 -19.33 -5.23 -11.88
C ALA A 4 -20.13 -4.16 -11.11
N MET A 5 -19.77 -3.91 -9.84
CA MET A 5 -20.40 -2.85 -9.04
C MET A 5 -20.04 -1.45 -9.56
N ALA A 6 -18.79 -1.24 -9.98
CA ALA A 6 -18.35 0.02 -10.58
C ALA A 6 -19.10 0.28 -11.89
N GLN A 7 -19.18 -0.72 -12.76
CA GLN A 7 -19.91 -0.66 -14.03
C GLN A 7 -21.40 -0.36 -13.81
N ALA A 8 -22.06 -1.05 -12.87
CA ALA A 8 -23.46 -0.80 -12.54
C ALA A 8 -23.72 0.62 -12.00
N ALA A 9 -22.72 1.21 -11.34
CA ALA A 9 -22.76 2.59 -10.85
C ALA A 9 -22.27 3.62 -11.88
N GLY A 10 -21.94 3.22 -13.12
CA GLY A 10 -21.42 4.12 -14.16
C GLY A 10 -20.03 4.69 -13.86
N ARG A 11 -19.24 4.03 -12.99
CA ARG A 11 -17.90 4.47 -12.60
C ARG A 11 -16.82 3.69 -13.35
N SER A 12 -15.78 4.40 -13.80
CA SER A 12 -14.56 3.75 -14.29
C SER A 12 -13.80 3.10 -13.13
N MET A 13 -13.19 1.93 -13.38
CA MET A 13 -12.28 1.28 -12.43
C MET A 13 -11.08 2.16 -12.10
N ASP A 14 -10.62 2.97 -13.05
CA ASP A 14 -9.48 3.87 -12.86
C ASP A 14 -9.80 5.02 -11.89
N SER A 15 -11.09 5.28 -11.64
CA SER A 15 -11.54 6.25 -10.63
C SER A 15 -11.57 5.69 -9.21
N LEU A 16 -11.30 4.40 -9.03
CA LEU A 16 -11.36 3.71 -7.75
C LEU A 16 -9.97 3.48 -7.18
N THR A 17 -9.81 3.77 -5.88
CA THR A 17 -8.62 3.40 -5.13
C THR A 17 -8.93 2.17 -4.27
N VAL A 18 -8.16 1.10 -4.47
CA VAL A 18 -8.23 -0.09 -3.62
C VAL A 18 -7.06 -0.03 -2.64
N SER A 19 -7.37 0.04 -1.34
CA SER A 19 -6.38 0.22 -0.28
C SER A 19 -6.32 -0.99 0.65
N ILE A 20 -5.10 -1.43 0.99
CA ILE A 20 -4.86 -2.34 2.12
C ILE A 20 -4.43 -1.53 3.34
N PHE A 21 -5.13 -1.74 4.46
CA PHE A 21 -4.73 -1.24 5.77
C PHE A 21 -3.95 -2.30 6.53
N GLY A 22 -2.83 -1.93 7.16
CA GLY A 22 -1.98 -2.88 7.87
C GLY A 22 -1.21 -3.81 6.92
N ALA A 23 -0.80 -3.29 5.77
CA ALA A 23 -0.05 -4.06 4.78
C ALA A 23 1.28 -4.55 5.36
N ARG A 24 1.71 -5.74 4.92
CA ARG A 24 3.02 -6.28 5.29
C ARG A 24 4.12 -5.43 4.63
N ALA A 25 5.06 -4.96 5.44
CA ALA A 25 6.21 -4.17 4.99
C ALA A 25 7.28 -5.05 4.36
N ASP A 26 6.95 -5.63 3.19
CA ASP A 26 7.79 -6.57 2.45
C ASP A 26 7.69 -6.27 0.95
N ALA A 27 8.82 -6.04 0.28
CA ALA A 27 8.84 -5.55 -1.09
C ALA A 27 8.08 -6.47 -2.07
N ARG A 28 8.35 -7.78 -2.01
CA ARG A 28 7.67 -8.77 -2.86
C ARG A 28 6.15 -8.74 -2.67
N THR A 29 5.69 -8.64 -1.44
CA THR A 29 4.25 -8.54 -1.14
C THR A 29 3.63 -7.28 -1.73
N LEU A 30 4.33 -6.15 -1.65
CA LEU A 30 3.86 -4.89 -2.23
C LEU A 30 3.80 -4.95 -3.76
N ASP A 31 4.71 -5.69 -4.38
CA ASP A 31 4.69 -5.93 -5.83
C ASP A 31 3.54 -6.86 -6.24
N ASP A 32 3.29 -7.91 -5.46
CA ASP A 32 2.13 -8.80 -5.65
C ASP A 32 0.81 -8.02 -5.52
N TYR A 33 0.72 -7.07 -4.58
CA TYR A 33 -0.43 -6.17 -4.45
C TYR A 33 -0.61 -5.28 -5.67
N ALA A 34 0.47 -4.67 -6.16
CA ALA A 34 0.42 -3.85 -7.36
C ALA A 34 -0.03 -4.65 -8.60
N ALA A 35 0.51 -5.87 -8.78
CA ALA A 35 0.10 -6.78 -9.85
C ALA A 35 -1.38 -7.19 -9.74
N ALA A 36 -1.93 -7.25 -8.53
CA ALA A 36 -3.35 -7.53 -8.29
C ALA A 36 -4.26 -6.29 -8.45
N GLY A 37 -3.72 -5.13 -8.86
CA GLY A 37 -4.49 -3.90 -9.06
C GLY A 37 -4.80 -3.14 -7.76
N ILE A 38 -4.07 -3.43 -6.67
CA ILE A 38 -4.18 -2.68 -5.43
C ILE A 38 -3.32 -1.44 -5.55
N THR A 39 -3.97 -0.27 -5.49
CA THR A 39 -3.33 1.01 -5.79
C THR A 39 -2.74 1.69 -4.56
N ARG A 40 -3.02 1.18 -3.35
CA ARG A 40 -2.48 1.75 -2.11
C ARG A 40 -2.27 0.70 -1.01
N ALA A 41 -1.10 0.73 -0.37
CA ALA A 41 -0.78 -0.07 0.80
C ALA A 41 -0.37 0.85 1.96
N ILE A 42 -1.02 0.69 3.11
CA ILE A 42 -0.76 1.50 4.31
C ILE A 42 -0.05 0.62 5.33
N LEU A 43 1.21 0.92 5.60
CA LEU A 43 2.03 0.20 6.56
C LEU A 43 1.63 0.59 8.00
N PRO A 44 1.54 -0.36 8.93
CA PRO A 44 1.12 -0.07 10.30
C PRO A 44 2.23 0.65 11.06
N LEU A 45 1.85 1.51 12.01
CA LEU A 45 2.74 1.97 13.07
C LEU A 45 2.26 1.38 14.40
N PRO A 46 3.17 0.95 15.28
CA PRO A 46 2.79 0.48 16.59
C PRO A 46 2.22 1.64 17.42
N PRO A 47 1.21 1.42 18.27
CA PRO A 47 0.76 2.40 19.25
C PRO A 47 1.78 2.45 20.40
N ALA A 48 2.91 3.10 20.16
CA ALA A 48 4.06 3.12 21.06
C ALA A 48 4.61 4.54 21.25
N ASP A 49 5.63 4.66 22.08
CA ASP A 49 6.36 5.92 22.25
C ASP A 49 7.02 6.38 20.94
N ARG A 50 7.41 7.66 20.94
CA ARG A 50 8.03 8.34 19.80
C ARG A 50 9.21 7.57 19.22
N ASP A 51 10.15 7.11 20.05
CA ASP A 51 11.39 6.50 19.57
C ASP A 51 11.14 5.11 18.99
N THR A 52 10.17 4.38 19.54
CA THR A 52 9.70 3.12 18.96
C THR A 52 9.03 3.32 17.60
N VAL A 53 8.23 4.38 17.44
CA VAL A 53 7.64 4.75 16.15
C VAL A 53 8.72 5.15 15.13
N TRP A 54 9.73 5.94 15.54
CA TRP A 54 10.85 6.28 14.65
C TRP A 54 11.59 5.06 14.15
N ARG A 55 11.94 4.12 15.04
CA ARG A 55 12.56 2.85 14.63
C ARG A 55 11.70 2.03 13.67
N ALA A 56 10.37 2.11 13.79
CA ALA A 56 9.46 1.45 12.85
C ALA A 56 9.49 2.13 11.47
N LEU A 57 9.57 3.47 11.42
CA LEU A 57 9.71 4.22 10.17
C LEU A 57 11.07 3.93 9.49
N ASP A 58 12.16 3.89 10.24
CA ASP A 58 13.49 3.56 9.71
C ASP A 58 13.50 2.18 9.05
N ARG A 59 12.74 1.22 9.60
CA ARG A 59 12.58 -0.13 9.01
C ARG A 59 11.92 -0.10 7.64
N TYR A 60 11.13 0.93 7.33
CA TYR A 60 10.47 1.08 6.03
C TYR A 60 11.36 1.78 4.99
N GLN A 61 12.47 2.41 5.39
CA GLN A 61 13.38 3.11 4.48
C GLN A 61 13.81 2.26 3.27
N PRO A 62 14.21 0.98 3.41
CA PRO A 62 14.63 0.17 2.26
C PRO A 62 13.53 -0.04 1.22
N LEU A 63 12.25 -0.01 1.64
CA LEU A 63 11.11 -0.11 0.72
C LEU A 63 10.97 1.14 -0.14
N LEU A 64 11.34 2.30 0.41
CA LEU A 64 11.38 3.58 -0.31
C LEU A 64 12.57 3.60 -1.27
N ASP A 65 13.76 3.18 -0.83
CA ASP A 65 14.94 3.19 -1.68
C ASP A 65 14.77 2.28 -2.91
N ALA A 66 14.20 1.09 -2.72
CA ALA A 66 13.92 0.15 -3.81
C ALA A 66 12.93 0.69 -4.86
N ARG A 67 12.04 1.62 -4.46
CA ARG A 67 10.98 2.19 -5.31
C ARG A 67 11.29 3.61 -5.80
N GLY A 68 12.09 4.37 -5.06
CA GLY A 68 12.55 5.72 -5.41
C GLY A 68 13.56 5.73 -6.55
N ALA A 69 14.27 4.63 -6.79
CA ALA A 69 15.11 4.44 -7.97
C ALA A 69 14.31 4.20 -9.27
N GLN A 70 12.97 4.16 -9.20
CA GLN A 70 12.06 3.91 -10.34
C GLN A 70 11.39 5.20 -10.85
N SER A 71 11.83 6.38 -10.39
CA SER A 71 11.34 7.70 -10.83
C SER A 71 12.35 8.42 -11.72
#